data_AF-A0A1W2A7A5-F1
#
_entry.id   AF-A0A1W2A7A5-F1
#
_cell.length_a   1.000
_cell.length_b   1.000
_cell.length_c   1.000
_cell.angle_alpha   90.00
_cell.angle_beta   90.00
_cell.angle_gamma   90.00
#
_symmetry.space_group_name_H-M   'P 1'
#
loop_
_entity.id
_entity.type
_entity.pdbx_description
1 polymer ?
#
loop_
_entity_poly.entity_id
_entity_poly.type
_entity_poly.pdbx_seq_one_letter_code
_entity_poly.pdbx_strand_id
1 'polypeptide(L)'
;MTEQELRARLNRMTGEIPAETHQAYLSAVLRGKDEVRVKRKIPAGLVFAIVLVLLAAAAVAAGVVYDIRWWFGGQNNGNDAAWQQEIMENRVEEPAQQQADDGLVDVTVQDVSWAPEAGELIITFRAAPKDPQHYELHSKWALDTDGSYMGKDYEPPEDADEDAEERNYHMLWRDNRETDEVTHGPVAEMMDDNSKTLLLIDAEGVSLKDGTSLEGSASLDELRTPDGDVVYMMYYHPDWLNASYDEEMRKFVEEYPNMKDYAEQQIITAQAGRETLGSEGMNCVLRYRVMEYTEDDADLYTGGTAGQVEFAICTGKGE
;
A
#
# COMPACT_ATOMS: atom_id res chain seq x y z
N MET A 1 45.88 41.71 39.46
CA MET A 1 45.12 41.99 40.70
C MET A 1 45.74 41.16 41.79
N THR A 2 46.28 41.81 42.82
CA THR A 2 46.98 41.12 43.91
C THR A 2 45.96 40.56 44.92
N GLU A 3 46.33 39.50 45.64
CA GLU A 3 45.44 38.82 46.60
C GLU A 3 44.89 39.78 47.67
N GLN A 4 45.68 40.78 48.07
CA GLN A 4 45.26 41.84 48.99
C GLN A 4 44.18 42.76 48.39
N GLU A 5 44.26 43.10 47.11
CA GLU A 5 43.26 43.93 46.43
C GLU A 5 41.92 43.19 46.26
N LEU A 6 41.98 41.90 45.96
CA LEU A 6 40.78 41.06 45.86
C LEU A 6 40.08 40.92 47.22
N ARG A 7 40.85 40.71 48.29
CA ARG A 7 40.33 40.57 49.66
C ARG A 7 39.72 41.88 50.19
N ALA A 8 40.34 43.03 49.93
CA ALA A 8 39.81 44.32 50.32
C ALA A 8 38.48 44.66 49.61
N ARG A 9 38.34 44.24 48.34
CA ARG A 9 37.12 44.48 47.55
C ARG A 9 35.96 43.59 47.96
N LEU A 10 36.23 42.33 48.30
CA LEU A 10 35.23 41.39 48.84
C LEU A 10 34.74 41.79 50.23
N ASN A 11 35.65 42.15 51.15
CA ASN A 11 35.27 42.59 52.50
C ASN A 11 34.39 43.86 52.50
N ARG A 12 34.51 44.74 51.48
CA ARG A 12 33.62 45.91 51.30
C ARG A 12 32.19 45.54 50.91
N MET A 13 32.00 44.45 50.19
CA MET A 13 30.69 44.07 49.64
C MET A 13 29.92 43.13 50.56
N THR A 14 30.61 42.32 51.36
CA THR A 14 29.97 41.24 52.14
C THR A 14 30.24 41.31 53.65
N GLY A 15 30.98 42.32 54.12
CA GLY A 15 31.53 42.35 55.49
C GLY A 15 32.79 41.49 55.63
N GLU A 16 33.46 41.54 56.79
CA GLU A 16 34.70 40.78 57.05
C GLU A 16 34.47 39.28 56.88
N ILE A 17 35.09 38.70 55.85
CA ILE A 17 34.98 37.27 55.59
C ILE A 17 35.88 36.51 56.59
N PRO A 18 35.33 35.58 57.39
CA PRO A 18 36.11 34.77 58.32
C PRO A 18 37.23 34.01 57.60
N ALA A 19 38.41 33.91 58.22
CA ALA A 19 39.60 33.32 57.61
C ALA A 19 39.38 31.87 57.14
N GLU A 20 38.52 31.12 57.82
CA GLU A 20 38.14 29.74 57.45
C GLU A 20 37.38 29.69 56.11
N THR A 21 36.49 30.65 55.85
CA THR A 21 35.73 30.73 54.60
C THR A 21 36.64 31.09 53.42
N HIS A 22 37.67 31.92 53.66
CA HIS A 22 38.68 32.25 52.66
C HIS A 22 39.60 31.05 52.34
N GLN A 23 39.99 30.26 53.35
CA GLN A 23 40.74 29.02 53.13
C GLN A 23 39.92 27.96 52.39
N ALA A 24 38.62 27.82 52.70
CA ALA A 24 37.72 26.93 51.99
C ALA A 24 37.61 27.33 50.50
N TYR A 25 37.45 28.62 50.21
CA TYR A 25 37.41 29.14 48.85
C TYR A 25 38.71 28.92 48.08
N LEU A 26 39.87 29.21 48.70
CA LEU A 26 41.18 28.95 48.08
C LEU A 26 41.44 27.47 47.87
N SER A 27 40.98 26.60 48.77
CA SER A 27 41.09 25.14 48.60
C SER A 27 40.22 24.63 47.44
N ALA A 28 39.05 25.22 47.21
CA ALA A 28 38.18 24.91 46.09
C ALA A 28 38.74 25.42 44.75
N VAL A 29 39.33 26.63 44.75
CA VAL A 29 39.95 27.23 43.55
C VAL A 29 41.26 26.55 43.18
N LEU A 30 42.07 26.11 44.15
CA LEU A 30 43.32 25.37 43.91
C LEU A 30 43.09 23.90 43.53
N ARG A 31 42.00 23.27 44.03
CA ARG A 31 41.59 21.92 43.59
C ARG A 31 40.84 21.92 42.26
N GLY A 32 40.38 23.07 41.77
CA GLY A 32 39.73 23.23 40.48
C GLY A 32 40.64 23.08 39.24
N LYS A 33 41.91 22.71 39.40
CA LYS A 33 42.82 22.41 38.29
C LYS A 33 42.81 20.94 37.84
N ASP A 34 42.15 20.05 38.60
CA ASP A 34 41.88 18.70 38.13
C ASP A 34 40.43 18.63 37.66
N GLU A 35 40.19 19.11 36.44
CA GLU A 35 39.04 18.67 35.66
C GLU A 35 39.16 17.15 35.46
N VAL A 36 38.57 16.37 36.39
CA VAL A 36 38.17 15.01 36.03
C VAL A 36 37.05 15.19 35.01
N ARG A 37 37.41 15.25 33.73
CA ARG A 37 36.47 15.03 32.63
C ARG A 37 35.85 13.66 32.88
N VAL A 38 34.70 13.63 33.54
CA VAL A 38 33.83 12.46 33.56
C VAL A 38 33.28 12.37 32.14
N LYS A 39 34.05 11.75 31.24
CA LYS A 39 33.52 11.24 29.99
C LYS A 39 32.39 10.30 30.41
N ARG A 40 31.14 10.73 30.33
CA ARG A 40 29.99 9.83 30.42
C ARG A 40 30.14 8.86 29.25
N LYS A 41 30.82 7.74 29.52
CA LYS A 41 30.97 6.66 28.55
C LYS A 41 29.58 6.06 28.44
N ILE A 42 28.88 6.37 27.36
CA ILE A 42 27.69 5.60 26.99
C ILE A 42 28.21 4.16 26.84
N PRO A 43 27.72 3.20 27.65
CA PRO A 43 28.21 1.84 27.58
C PRO A 43 27.93 1.32 26.17
N ALA A 44 28.92 0.70 25.54
CA ALA A 44 28.80 0.19 24.17
C ALA A 44 27.59 -0.73 24.01
N GLY A 45 27.19 -1.45 25.07
CA GLY A 45 25.97 -2.26 25.11
C GLY A 45 24.66 -1.46 24.98
N LEU A 46 24.60 -0.22 25.50
CA LEU A 46 23.42 0.65 25.32
C LEU A 46 23.35 1.19 23.89
N VAL A 47 24.49 1.57 23.31
CA VAL A 47 24.55 1.97 21.89
C VAL A 47 24.14 0.81 21.00
N PHE A 48 24.64 -0.40 21.28
CA PHE A 48 24.28 -1.61 20.54
C PHE A 48 22.80 -1.97 20.68
N ALA A 49 22.23 -1.86 21.89
CA ALA A 49 20.81 -2.07 22.11
C ALA A 49 19.94 -1.04 21.36
N ILE A 50 20.31 0.24 21.38
CA ILE A 50 19.60 1.29 20.64
C ILE A 50 19.71 1.04 19.13
N VAL A 51 20.89 0.67 18.62
CA VAL A 51 21.08 0.33 17.20
C VAL A 51 20.26 -0.89 16.82
N LEU A 52 20.21 -1.94 17.64
CA LEU A 52 19.37 -3.12 17.40
C LEU A 52 17.88 -2.79 17.41
N VAL A 53 17.43 -1.94 18.35
CA VAL A 53 16.02 -1.49 18.39
C VAL A 53 15.70 -0.64 17.17
N LEU A 54 16.60 0.24 16.74
CA LEU A 54 16.43 1.05 15.53
C LEU A 54 16.46 0.18 14.27
N LEU A 55 17.30 -0.85 14.21
CA LEU A 55 17.34 -1.80 13.10
C LEU A 55 16.10 -2.69 13.08
N ALA A 56 15.61 -3.13 14.24
CA ALA A 56 14.37 -3.88 14.34
C ALA A 56 13.15 -3.01 13.99
N ALA A 57 13.11 -1.76 14.45
CA ALA A 57 12.08 -0.81 14.08
C ALA A 57 12.13 -0.45 12.59
N ALA A 58 13.33 -0.28 12.01
CA ALA A 58 13.52 -0.07 10.57
C ALA A 58 13.14 -1.31 9.76
N ALA A 59 13.41 -2.53 10.25
CA ALA A 59 13.01 -3.77 9.60
C ALA A 59 11.49 -4.01 9.68
N VAL A 60 10.84 -3.58 10.77
CA VAL A 60 9.38 -3.60 10.92
C VAL A 60 8.74 -2.52 10.04
N ALA A 61 9.30 -1.31 10.00
CA ALA A 61 8.79 -0.21 9.18
C ALA A 61 9.00 -0.46 7.67
N ALA A 62 10.12 -1.05 7.27
CA ALA A 62 10.41 -1.45 5.89
C ALA A 62 9.78 -2.81 5.51
N GLY A 63 9.02 -3.44 6.40
CA GLY A 63 8.59 -4.83 6.28
C GLY A 63 7.09 -5.05 6.48
N VAL A 64 6.27 -4.00 6.49
CA VAL A 64 4.81 -4.19 6.42
C VAL A 64 4.47 -4.59 5.00
N VAL A 65 4.23 -5.88 4.80
CA VAL A 65 3.66 -6.41 3.56
C VAL A 65 2.15 -6.22 3.65
N TYR A 66 1.62 -5.38 2.77
CA TYR A 66 0.18 -5.13 2.66
C TYR A 66 -0.47 -6.25 1.84
N ASP A 67 -0.64 -7.40 2.46
CA ASP A 67 -1.15 -8.63 1.84
C ASP A 67 -2.53 -9.04 2.43
N ILE A 68 -3.06 -10.20 2.05
CA ILE A 68 -4.33 -10.73 2.59
C ILE A 68 -4.28 -10.80 4.13
N ARG A 69 -3.13 -11.18 4.71
CA ARG A 69 -2.96 -11.29 6.16
C ARG A 69 -3.07 -9.93 6.83
N TRP A 70 -2.42 -8.91 6.28
CA TRP A 70 -2.52 -7.54 6.79
C TRP A 70 -3.95 -7.02 6.71
N TRP A 71 -4.62 -7.23 5.57
CA TRP A 71 -5.97 -6.72 5.32
C TRP A 71 -6.99 -7.25 6.34
N PHE A 72 -7.05 -8.58 6.51
CA PHE A 72 -8.00 -9.20 7.45
C PHE A 72 -7.54 -9.16 8.91
N GLY A 73 -6.24 -8.96 9.18
CA GLY A 73 -5.71 -8.88 10.54
C GLY A 73 -5.84 -7.50 11.21
N GLY A 74 -6.01 -6.43 10.42
CA GLY A 74 -5.99 -5.06 10.94
C GLY A 74 -7.19 -4.17 10.57
N GLN A 75 -7.77 -4.35 9.38
CA GLN A 75 -8.77 -3.42 8.81
C GLN A 75 -10.20 -4.01 8.80
N ASN A 76 -10.35 -5.30 8.51
CA ASN A 76 -11.67 -5.90 8.27
C ASN A 76 -12.14 -6.90 9.35
N ASN A 77 -12.45 -6.38 10.54
CA ASN A 77 -12.98 -7.16 11.68
C ASN A 77 -14.46 -7.57 11.55
N GLY A 78 -15.11 -7.25 10.42
CA GLY A 78 -16.55 -7.45 10.21
C GLY A 78 -16.96 -8.81 9.62
N ASN A 79 -16.02 -9.56 9.03
CA ASN A 79 -16.33 -10.78 8.30
C ASN A 79 -16.40 -12.03 9.21
N ASP A 80 -17.11 -13.04 8.72
CA ASP A 80 -17.22 -14.35 9.37
C ASP A 80 -15.82 -14.96 9.58
N ALA A 81 -15.49 -15.27 10.83
CA ALA A 81 -14.20 -15.84 11.21
C ALA A 81 -13.92 -17.18 10.49
N ALA A 82 -14.95 -17.98 10.20
CA ALA A 82 -14.79 -19.22 9.45
C ALA A 82 -14.44 -18.95 7.98
N TRP A 83 -15.08 -17.95 7.37
CA TRP A 83 -14.78 -17.52 6.00
C TRP A 83 -13.35 -16.98 5.88
N GLN A 84 -12.93 -16.12 6.82
CA GLN A 84 -11.56 -15.60 6.86
C GLN A 84 -10.55 -16.72 7.06
N GLN A 85 -10.84 -17.68 7.92
CA GLN A 85 -9.98 -18.83 8.16
C GLN A 85 -9.80 -19.65 6.87
N GLU A 86 -10.87 -19.94 6.12
CA GLU A 86 -10.76 -20.68 4.85
C GLU A 86 -9.88 -19.94 3.83
N ILE A 87 -10.01 -18.62 3.71
CA ILE A 87 -9.12 -17.81 2.86
C ILE A 87 -7.66 -17.92 3.32
N MET A 88 -7.40 -17.77 4.62
CA MET A 88 -6.05 -17.85 5.15
C MET A 88 -5.41 -19.23 4.96
N GLU A 89 -6.20 -20.31 5.09
CA GLU A 89 -5.75 -21.68 4.92
C GLU A 89 -5.43 -22.04 3.46
N ASN A 90 -6.04 -21.35 2.48
CA ASN A 90 -5.77 -21.57 1.06
C ASN A 90 -4.83 -20.53 0.44
N ARG A 91 -4.31 -19.59 1.23
CA ARG A 91 -3.39 -18.55 0.75
C ARG A 91 -2.03 -19.13 0.34
N VAL A 92 -1.58 -18.74 -0.84
CA VAL A 92 -0.22 -18.95 -1.37
C VAL A 92 0.48 -17.61 -1.41
N GLU A 93 1.57 -17.48 -0.65
CA GLU A 93 2.44 -16.30 -0.63
C GLU A 93 3.43 -16.36 -1.81
N GLU A 94 3.72 -15.21 -2.40
CA GLU A 94 4.69 -15.02 -3.49
C GLU A 94 4.58 -16.09 -4.58
N PRO A 95 3.42 -16.23 -5.27
CA PRO A 95 3.27 -17.24 -6.30
C PRO A 95 4.33 -17.08 -7.38
N ALA A 96 4.72 -18.19 -8.00
CA ALA A 96 5.59 -18.17 -9.16
C ALA A 96 4.99 -17.25 -10.22
N GLN A 97 5.78 -16.25 -10.63
CA GLN A 97 5.29 -15.18 -11.48
C GLN A 97 6.39 -14.63 -12.39
N GLN A 98 5.96 -13.98 -13.46
CA GLN A 98 6.81 -13.30 -14.42
C GLN A 98 6.11 -12.06 -14.94
N GLN A 99 6.62 -10.88 -14.59
CA GLN A 99 6.22 -9.62 -15.22
C GLN A 99 6.85 -9.54 -16.63
N ALA A 100 6.07 -9.08 -17.61
CA ALA A 100 6.62 -8.66 -18.89
C ALA A 100 7.47 -7.38 -18.70
N ASP A 101 8.46 -7.13 -19.56
CA ASP A 101 9.29 -5.92 -19.45
C ASP A 101 8.41 -4.65 -19.46
N ASP A 102 8.46 -3.88 -18.37
CA ASP A 102 7.81 -2.58 -18.20
C ASP A 102 8.86 -1.52 -17.86
N GLY A 103 8.74 -0.32 -18.41
CA GLY A 103 9.73 0.75 -18.20
C GLY A 103 9.51 1.60 -16.95
N LEU A 104 8.30 1.60 -16.38
CA LEU A 104 7.85 2.57 -15.40
C LEU A 104 7.60 1.95 -14.02
N VAL A 105 7.11 0.71 -13.97
CA VAL A 105 6.73 0.06 -12.71
C VAL A 105 7.26 -1.37 -12.58
N ASP A 106 7.52 -1.76 -11.33
CA ASP A 106 7.65 -3.16 -10.92
C ASP A 106 6.33 -3.61 -10.31
N VAL A 107 5.73 -4.66 -10.86
CA VAL A 107 4.46 -5.22 -10.37
C VAL A 107 4.70 -6.63 -9.87
N THR A 108 4.30 -6.89 -8.63
CA THR A 108 4.49 -8.17 -7.95
C THR A 108 3.17 -8.64 -7.33
N VAL A 109 2.69 -9.81 -7.73
CA VAL A 109 1.61 -10.52 -7.03
C VAL A 109 2.14 -10.98 -5.68
N GLN A 110 1.58 -10.48 -4.59
CA GLN A 110 2.09 -10.73 -3.24
C GLN A 110 1.52 -12.02 -2.67
N ASP A 111 0.23 -12.26 -2.86
CA ASP A 111 -0.40 -13.52 -2.53
C ASP A 111 -1.65 -13.79 -3.39
N VAL A 112 -2.09 -15.05 -3.36
CA VAL A 112 -3.32 -15.51 -3.97
C VAL A 112 -3.98 -16.51 -3.03
N SER A 113 -5.29 -16.42 -2.86
CA SER A 113 -6.09 -17.42 -2.14
C SER A 113 -7.28 -17.83 -2.98
N TRP A 114 -7.28 -19.06 -3.50
CA TRP A 114 -8.50 -19.70 -3.97
C TRP A 114 -9.10 -20.56 -2.85
N ALA A 115 -10.22 -20.11 -2.30
CA ALA A 115 -10.92 -20.71 -1.16
C ALA A 115 -12.28 -21.27 -1.63
N PRO A 116 -12.33 -22.54 -2.09
CA PRO A 116 -13.54 -23.10 -2.71
C PRO A 116 -14.74 -23.19 -1.76
N GLU A 117 -14.52 -23.49 -0.48
CA GLU A 117 -15.62 -23.54 0.52
C GLU A 117 -16.16 -22.14 0.84
N ALA A 118 -15.34 -21.09 0.65
CA ALA A 118 -15.74 -19.70 0.77
C ALA A 118 -16.31 -19.13 -0.55
N GLY A 119 -16.12 -19.83 -1.67
CA GLY A 119 -16.46 -19.34 -3.01
C GLY A 119 -15.63 -18.13 -3.46
N GLU A 120 -14.44 -17.93 -2.88
CA GLU A 120 -13.69 -16.70 -3.01
C GLU A 120 -12.31 -16.93 -3.65
N LEU A 121 -11.99 -16.14 -4.67
CA LEU A 121 -10.62 -15.95 -5.15
C LEU A 121 -10.16 -14.54 -4.79
N ILE A 122 -9.14 -14.44 -3.95
CA ILE A 122 -8.51 -13.16 -3.60
C ILE A 122 -7.10 -13.13 -4.19
N ILE A 123 -6.76 -12.03 -4.85
CA ILE A 123 -5.43 -11.78 -5.42
C ILE A 123 -4.96 -10.43 -4.91
N THR A 124 -3.79 -10.37 -4.26
CA THR A 124 -3.15 -9.10 -3.94
C THR A 124 -1.92 -8.88 -4.80
N PHE A 125 -1.72 -7.64 -5.23
CA PHE A 125 -0.50 -7.27 -5.92
C PHE A 125 -0.08 -5.85 -5.58
N ARG A 126 1.21 -5.63 -5.68
CA ARG A 126 1.86 -4.35 -5.43
C ARG A 126 2.47 -3.83 -6.71
N ALA A 127 2.29 -2.55 -6.96
CA ALA A 127 2.99 -1.78 -7.99
C ALA A 127 3.89 -0.73 -7.34
N ALA A 128 5.15 -0.69 -7.76
CA ALA A 128 6.14 0.28 -7.30
C ALA A 128 6.76 1.00 -8.51
N PRO A 129 6.99 2.33 -8.45
CA PRO A 129 7.68 3.04 -9.52
C PRO A 129 9.16 2.61 -9.60
N LYS A 130 9.66 2.35 -10.81
CA LYS A 130 11.07 2.00 -11.06
C LYS A 130 12.04 3.15 -10.80
N ASP A 131 11.56 4.37 -10.98
CA ASP A 131 12.30 5.60 -10.67
C ASP A 131 11.50 6.47 -9.67
N PRO A 132 11.50 6.12 -8.37
CA PRO A 132 10.74 6.85 -7.35
C PRO A 132 11.29 8.27 -7.08
N GLN A 133 12.46 8.62 -7.63
CA GLN A 133 13.01 9.97 -7.56
C GLN A 133 12.34 10.89 -8.59
N HIS A 134 11.95 10.33 -9.74
CA HIS A 134 11.29 11.08 -10.80
C HIS A 134 9.77 10.98 -10.77
N TYR A 135 9.25 9.84 -10.30
CA TYR A 135 7.83 9.52 -10.35
C TYR A 135 7.20 9.36 -8.97
N GLU A 136 5.96 9.81 -8.86
CA GLU A 136 5.07 9.52 -7.74
C GLU A 136 3.91 8.67 -8.26
N LEU A 137 3.75 7.46 -7.73
CA LEU A 137 2.72 6.53 -8.19
C LEU A 137 1.44 6.67 -7.35
N HIS A 138 0.29 6.74 -8.01
CA HIS A 138 -1.04 6.63 -7.44
C HIS A 138 -1.89 5.66 -8.26
N SER A 139 -2.97 5.16 -7.67
CA SER A 139 -3.97 4.45 -8.47
C SER A 139 -4.70 5.45 -9.35
N LYS A 140 -5.10 5.02 -10.54
CA LYS A 140 -6.01 5.77 -11.40
C LYS A 140 -7.35 6.03 -10.73
N TRP A 141 -7.81 5.12 -9.86
CA TRP A 141 -9.09 5.26 -9.15
C TRP A 141 -9.05 6.30 -8.02
N ALA A 142 -7.86 6.76 -7.63
CA ALA A 142 -7.71 7.93 -6.78
C ALA A 142 -7.94 9.25 -7.54
N LEU A 143 -7.94 9.23 -8.88
CA LEU A 143 -8.27 10.40 -9.68
C LEU A 143 -9.78 10.43 -9.96
N ASP A 144 -10.41 11.56 -9.67
CA ASP A 144 -11.84 11.83 -9.92
C ASP A 144 -12.78 10.78 -9.31
N THR A 145 -12.41 10.24 -8.14
CA THR A 145 -13.07 9.10 -7.48
C THR A 145 -14.58 9.29 -7.28
N ASP A 146 -15.03 10.51 -7.00
CA ASP A 146 -16.45 10.83 -6.77
C ASP A 146 -17.24 11.08 -8.06
N GLY A 147 -16.59 11.00 -9.23
CA GLY A 147 -17.19 11.27 -10.53
C GLY A 147 -17.65 12.72 -10.71
N SER A 148 -17.09 13.64 -9.92
CA SER A 148 -17.40 15.07 -10.01
C SER A 148 -16.86 15.73 -11.27
N TYR A 149 -15.78 15.18 -11.84
CA TYR A 149 -15.18 15.68 -13.08
C TYR A 149 -16.12 15.50 -14.28
N MET A 150 -16.40 16.60 -14.97
CA MET A 150 -17.32 16.69 -16.11
C MET A 150 -16.60 17.14 -17.40
N GLY A 151 -15.28 17.32 -17.36
CA GLY A 151 -14.47 17.79 -18.48
C GLY A 151 -14.15 19.28 -18.39
N LYS A 152 -12.97 19.66 -18.89
CA LYS A 152 -12.52 21.07 -18.95
C LYS A 152 -13.46 22.04 -19.69
N ASP A 153 -14.27 21.51 -20.61
CA ASP A 153 -15.22 22.29 -21.41
C ASP A 153 -16.64 22.27 -20.81
N TYR A 154 -16.80 21.71 -19.61
CA TYR A 154 -18.08 21.74 -18.89
C TYR A 154 -18.40 23.16 -18.45
N GLU A 155 -19.51 23.69 -18.97
CA GLU A 155 -20.11 24.93 -18.50
C GLU A 155 -21.19 24.59 -17.47
N PRO A 156 -20.98 24.92 -16.18
CA PRO A 156 -22.01 24.68 -15.17
C PRO A 156 -23.25 25.56 -15.44
N PRO A 157 -24.45 25.11 -15.05
CA PRO A 157 -25.66 25.94 -15.08
C PRO A 157 -25.46 27.29 -14.37
N GLU A 158 -26.14 28.35 -14.82
CA GLU A 158 -26.02 29.70 -14.23
C GLU A 158 -26.39 29.77 -12.73
N ASP A 159 -27.13 28.78 -12.22
CA ASP A 159 -27.56 28.63 -10.83
C ASP A 159 -26.76 27.58 -10.05
N ALA A 160 -25.66 27.10 -10.60
CA ALA A 160 -24.80 26.14 -9.92
C ALA A 160 -24.00 26.80 -8.79
N ASP A 161 -23.84 26.08 -7.69
CA ASP A 161 -23.05 26.51 -6.54
C ASP A 161 -21.54 26.53 -6.87
N GLU A 162 -20.71 27.11 -6.00
CA GLU A 162 -19.24 27.27 -6.21
C GLU A 162 -18.52 25.94 -6.52
N ASP A 163 -19.01 24.81 -5.99
CA ASP A 163 -18.54 23.44 -6.26
C ASP A 163 -18.66 23.03 -7.75
N ALA A 164 -19.37 23.79 -8.56
CA ALA A 164 -19.55 23.50 -9.98
C ALA A 164 -18.33 23.86 -10.83
N GLU A 165 -17.47 24.77 -10.35
CA GLU A 165 -16.17 25.06 -10.98
C GLU A 165 -15.18 23.92 -10.74
N GLU A 166 -15.26 23.17 -9.64
CA GLU A 166 -14.37 22.03 -9.36
C GLU A 166 -14.58 20.86 -10.33
N ARG A 167 -15.68 20.88 -11.10
CA ARG A 167 -16.02 19.85 -12.08
C ARG A 167 -15.24 19.95 -13.39
N ASN A 168 -14.41 20.97 -13.58
CA ASN A 168 -13.64 21.17 -14.82
C ASN A 168 -12.13 20.89 -14.67
N TYR A 169 -11.66 20.55 -13.46
CA TYR A 169 -10.28 20.14 -13.20
C TYR A 169 -10.25 18.74 -12.58
N HIS A 170 -9.18 18.00 -12.83
CA HIS A 170 -9.01 16.69 -12.19
C HIS A 170 -8.70 16.83 -10.71
N MET A 171 -9.34 16.00 -9.90
CA MET A 171 -9.22 15.99 -8.45
C MET A 171 -8.56 14.69 -8.00
N LEU A 172 -7.40 14.79 -7.37
CA LEU A 172 -6.69 13.64 -6.81
C LEU A 172 -7.11 13.45 -5.36
N TRP A 173 -7.58 12.24 -5.05
CA TRP A 173 -7.89 11.80 -3.71
C TRP A 173 -6.63 11.27 -3.02
N ARG A 174 -6.47 11.64 -1.76
CA ARG A 174 -5.34 11.25 -0.93
C ARG A 174 -5.79 11.02 0.50
N ASP A 175 -5.39 9.87 1.02
CA ASP A 175 -5.45 9.59 2.45
C ASP A 175 -4.44 10.47 3.19
N ASN A 176 -4.95 11.32 4.08
CA ASN A 176 -4.12 12.09 4.99
C ASN A 176 -3.60 11.17 6.10
N ARG A 177 -2.33 10.82 5.97
CA ARG A 177 -1.59 9.88 6.82
C ARG A 177 -1.47 10.31 8.29
N GLU A 178 -1.72 11.57 8.62
CA GLU A 178 -1.64 12.07 10.00
C GLU A 178 -2.99 12.11 10.72
N THR A 179 -4.10 12.18 9.96
CA THR A 179 -5.45 12.38 10.51
C THR A 179 -6.42 11.25 10.21
N ASP A 180 -6.03 10.26 9.40
CA ASP A 180 -6.93 9.25 8.81
C ASP A 180 -8.12 9.89 8.05
N GLU A 181 -7.97 11.14 7.61
CA GLU A 181 -8.99 11.82 6.80
C GLU A 181 -8.67 11.68 5.33
N VAL A 182 -9.69 11.36 4.53
CA VAL A 182 -9.56 11.40 3.08
C VAL A 182 -9.71 12.85 2.63
N THR A 183 -8.70 13.36 1.93
CA THR A 183 -8.68 14.70 1.34
C THR A 183 -8.65 14.60 -0.17
N HIS A 184 -9.21 15.57 -0.87
CA HIS A 184 -9.15 15.66 -2.32
C HIS A 184 -8.92 17.11 -2.73
N GLY A 185 -8.32 17.30 -3.89
CA GLY A 185 -7.93 18.61 -4.38
C GLY A 185 -7.26 18.53 -5.75
N PRO A 186 -6.87 19.68 -6.31
CA PRO A 186 -6.11 19.72 -7.54
C PRO A 186 -4.84 18.87 -7.45
N VAL A 187 -4.52 18.15 -8.53
CA VAL A 187 -3.40 17.19 -8.58
C VAL A 187 -2.10 17.75 -8.00
N ALA A 188 -1.70 18.96 -8.43
CA ALA A 188 -0.45 19.59 -8.01
C ALA A 188 -0.36 19.90 -6.50
N GLU A 189 -1.51 19.99 -5.81
CA GLU A 189 -1.60 20.23 -4.37
C GLU A 189 -1.63 18.94 -3.56
N MET A 190 -2.13 17.86 -4.16
CA MET A 190 -2.36 16.58 -3.48
C MET A 190 -1.16 15.63 -3.56
N MET A 191 -0.28 15.78 -4.55
CA MET A 191 0.99 15.04 -4.61
C MET A 191 1.85 15.24 -3.36
N ASP A 192 2.60 14.20 -2.94
CA ASP A 192 3.59 14.30 -1.87
C ASP A 192 4.75 15.24 -2.28
N ASP A 193 5.17 15.15 -3.55
CA ASP A 193 6.24 15.96 -4.14
C ASP A 193 5.84 16.45 -5.52
N ASN A 194 5.37 17.70 -5.58
CA ASN A 194 4.93 18.33 -6.82
C ASN A 194 6.06 18.65 -7.83
N SER A 195 7.32 18.32 -7.52
CA SER A 195 8.43 18.35 -8.48
C SER A 195 8.56 17.07 -9.30
N LYS A 196 7.87 16.00 -8.90
CA LYS A 196 7.82 14.72 -9.61
C LYS A 196 6.71 14.71 -10.66
N THR A 197 6.79 13.73 -11.55
CA THR A 197 5.69 13.41 -12.47
C THR A 197 4.74 12.43 -11.78
N LEU A 198 3.44 12.72 -11.79
CA LEU A 198 2.43 11.78 -11.33
C LEU A 198 2.28 10.63 -12.33
N LEU A 199 2.47 9.40 -11.86
CA LEU A 199 2.09 8.17 -12.54
C LEU A 199 0.79 7.64 -11.96
N LEU A 200 -0.10 7.23 -12.84
CA LEU A 200 -1.34 6.53 -12.50
C LEU A 200 -1.24 5.09 -13.01
N ILE A 201 -1.58 4.14 -12.15
CA ILE A 201 -1.74 2.74 -12.53
C ILE A 201 -3.21 2.34 -12.43
N ASP A 202 -3.67 1.57 -13.42
CA ASP A 202 -5.02 1.02 -13.47
C ASP A 202 -4.96 -0.50 -13.58
N ALA A 203 -5.74 -1.19 -12.74
CA ALA A 203 -5.87 -2.64 -12.74
C ALA A 203 -6.96 -3.07 -13.72
N GLU A 204 -6.58 -3.52 -14.92
CA GLU A 204 -7.54 -3.86 -15.99
C GLU A 204 -8.25 -5.21 -15.75
N GLY A 205 -7.72 -6.05 -14.86
CA GLY A 205 -8.32 -7.34 -14.51
C GLY A 205 -7.36 -8.52 -14.60
N VAL A 206 -7.88 -9.69 -14.24
CA VAL A 206 -7.17 -10.97 -14.31
C VAL A 206 -7.91 -11.92 -15.25
N SER A 207 -7.16 -12.61 -16.10
CA SER A 207 -7.69 -13.67 -16.97
C SER A 207 -6.85 -14.94 -16.84
N LEU A 208 -7.37 -16.05 -17.36
CA LEU A 208 -6.56 -17.21 -17.71
C LEU A 208 -5.62 -16.87 -18.87
N LYS A 209 -4.55 -17.67 -19.03
CA LYS A 209 -3.55 -17.48 -20.09
C LYS A 209 -4.12 -17.63 -21.51
N ASP A 210 -5.20 -18.37 -21.68
CA ASP A 210 -5.92 -18.50 -22.95
C ASP A 210 -6.82 -17.30 -23.28
N GLY A 211 -6.88 -16.31 -22.39
CA GLY A 211 -7.69 -15.09 -22.53
C GLY A 211 -9.09 -15.21 -21.92
N THR A 212 -9.46 -16.36 -21.37
CA THR A 212 -10.72 -16.52 -20.63
C THR A 212 -10.69 -15.62 -19.40
N SER A 213 -11.60 -14.66 -19.32
CA SER A 213 -11.69 -13.80 -18.14
C SER A 213 -12.03 -14.64 -16.90
N LEU A 214 -11.46 -14.30 -15.74
CA LEU A 214 -11.95 -14.79 -14.46
C LEU A 214 -13.25 -14.03 -14.14
N GLU A 215 -14.28 -14.22 -14.96
CA GLU A 215 -15.57 -13.54 -14.77
C GLU A 215 -16.19 -13.96 -13.43
N GLY A 216 -16.59 -12.93 -12.68
CA GLY A 216 -17.29 -12.92 -11.40
C GLY A 216 -17.54 -11.45 -11.03
N SER A 217 -18.48 -11.13 -10.13
CA SER A 217 -18.56 -9.78 -9.60
C SER A 217 -17.26 -9.46 -8.89
N ALA A 218 -16.39 -8.68 -9.53
CA ALA A 218 -15.11 -8.33 -8.96
C ALA A 218 -15.25 -7.05 -8.14
N SER A 219 -14.81 -7.09 -6.89
CA SER A 219 -14.53 -5.86 -6.14
C SER A 219 -13.03 -5.65 -6.07
N LEU A 220 -12.64 -4.39 -6.09
CA LEU A 220 -11.27 -3.94 -6.02
C LEU A 220 -11.18 -3.01 -4.82
N ASP A 221 -10.28 -3.32 -3.90
CA ASP A 221 -9.80 -2.34 -2.94
C ASP A 221 -8.36 -1.98 -3.31
N GLU A 222 -7.98 -0.75 -3.01
CA GLU A 222 -6.65 -0.24 -3.24
C GLU A 222 -6.19 0.64 -2.09
N LEU A 223 -4.87 0.70 -1.90
CA LEU A 223 -4.26 1.61 -0.95
C LEU A 223 -2.89 2.04 -1.46
N ARG A 224 -2.51 3.26 -1.10
CA ARG A 224 -1.15 3.75 -1.32
C ARG A 224 -0.32 3.59 -0.05
N THR A 225 0.75 2.82 -0.12
CA THR A 225 1.63 2.55 1.02
C THR A 225 2.42 3.81 1.42
N PRO A 226 2.95 3.88 2.65
CA PRO A 226 3.82 4.97 3.08
C PRO A 226 5.02 5.20 2.16
N ASP A 227 5.56 4.12 1.58
CA ASP A 227 6.71 4.14 0.66
C ASP A 227 6.35 4.67 -0.74
N GLY A 228 5.06 4.87 -1.03
CA GLY A 228 4.57 5.35 -2.32
C GLY A 228 4.25 4.26 -3.33
N ASP A 229 4.24 3.00 -2.89
CA ASP A 229 3.73 1.87 -3.68
C ASP A 229 2.19 1.91 -3.69
N VAL A 230 1.57 1.33 -4.72
CA VAL A 230 0.13 1.10 -4.76
C VAL A 230 -0.11 -0.40 -4.61
N VAL A 231 -0.99 -0.77 -3.68
CA VAL A 231 -1.36 -2.15 -3.42
C VAL A 231 -2.82 -2.31 -3.77
N TYR A 232 -3.10 -3.35 -4.54
CA TYR A 232 -4.44 -3.74 -4.95
C TYR A 232 -4.80 -5.06 -4.31
N MET A 233 -6.08 -5.19 -3.97
CA MET A 233 -6.67 -6.43 -3.56
C MET A 233 -7.93 -6.65 -4.36
N MET A 234 -7.91 -7.72 -5.15
CA MET A 234 -8.99 -8.08 -6.05
C MET A 234 -9.73 -9.27 -5.46
N TYR A 235 -11.04 -9.15 -5.37
CA TYR A 235 -11.95 -10.21 -5.02
C TYR A 235 -12.64 -10.70 -6.28
N TYR A 236 -12.72 -12.01 -6.44
CA TYR A 236 -13.44 -12.65 -7.52
C TYR A 236 -14.29 -13.77 -6.96
N HIS A 237 -15.48 -13.95 -7.51
CA HIS A 237 -16.34 -15.10 -7.27
C HIS A 237 -16.45 -15.95 -8.53
N PRO A 238 -15.42 -16.73 -8.89
CA PRO A 238 -15.46 -17.59 -10.06
C PRO A 238 -16.35 -18.81 -9.76
N ASP A 239 -17.67 -18.63 -9.73
CA ASP A 239 -18.64 -19.68 -9.37
C ASP A 239 -18.44 -20.96 -10.19
N TRP A 240 -17.97 -20.83 -11.43
CA TRP A 240 -17.65 -21.93 -12.31
C TRP A 240 -16.52 -22.84 -11.80
N LEU A 241 -15.66 -22.37 -10.90
CA LEU A 241 -14.68 -23.21 -10.20
C LEU A 241 -15.30 -24.07 -9.08
N ASN A 242 -16.56 -23.84 -8.70
CA ASN A 242 -17.25 -24.68 -7.73
C ASN A 242 -17.89 -25.90 -8.38
N ALA A 243 -17.92 -27.01 -7.64
CA ALA A 243 -18.53 -28.25 -8.13
C ALA A 243 -20.06 -28.13 -8.31
N SER A 244 -20.72 -27.22 -7.58
CA SER A 244 -22.16 -26.95 -7.69
C SER A 244 -22.56 -26.33 -9.02
N TYR A 245 -21.64 -25.64 -9.70
CA TYR A 245 -21.89 -24.95 -10.97
C TYR A 245 -22.47 -25.89 -12.04
N ASP A 246 -21.98 -27.13 -12.10
CA ASP A 246 -22.48 -28.10 -13.06
C ASP A 246 -23.96 -28.43 -12.85
N GLU A 247 -24.41 -28.48 -11.59
CA GLU A 247 -25.81 -28.72 -11.25
C GLU A 247 -26.67 -27.49 -11.54
N GLU A 248 -26.15 -26.29 -11.26
CA GLU A 248 -26.80 -25.03 -11.58
C GLU A 248 -27.01 -24.86 -13.08
N MET A 249 -26.00 -25.15 -13.91
CA MET A 249 -26.13 -25.10 -15.36
C MET A 249 -27.11 -26.15 -15.90
N ARG A 250 -27.20 -27.33 -15.27
CA ARG A 250 -28.24 -28.33 -15.63
C ARG A 250 -29.64 -27.81 -15.31
N LYS A 251 -29.85 -27.18 -14.15
CA LYS A 251 -31.13 -26.53 -13.78
C LYS A 251 -31.46 -25.37 -14.72
N PHE A 252 -30.46 -24.57 -15.11
CA PHE A 252 -30.63 -23.49 -16.09
C PHE A 252 -31.17 -24.01 -17.44
N VAL A 253 -30.74 -25.20 -17.90
CA VAL A 253 -31.30 -25.83 -19.11
C VAL A 253 -32.75 -26.28 -18.93
N GLU A 254 -33.15 -26.69 -17.73
CA GLU A 254 -34.56 -27.03 -17.46
C GLU A 254 -35.48 -25.81 -17.60
N GLU A 255 -35.01 -24.63 -17.18
CA GLU A 255 -35.72 -23.36 -17.31
C GLU A 255 -35.62 -22.75 -18.73
N TYR A 256 -34.46 -22.90 -19.38
CA TYR A 256 -34.16 -22.36 -20.71
C TYR A 256 -33.66 -23.45 -21.67
N PRO A 257 -34.54 -24.33 -22.19
CA PRO A 257 -34.13 -25.47 -23.02
C PRO A 257 -33.40 -25.08 -24.31
N ASN A 258 -33.62 -23.87 -24.83
CA ASN A 258 -32.93 -23.33 -26.01
C ASN A 258 -31.45 -22.97 -25.74
N MET A 259 -31.03 -22.95 -24.47
CA MET A 259 -29.66 -22.65 -24.04
C MET A 259 -28.84 -23.92 -23.73
N LYS A 260 -29.34 -25.09 -24.11
CA LYS A 260 -28.69 -26.38 -23.81
C LYS A 260 -27.23 -26.43 -24.27
N ASP A 261 -26.96 -26.10 -25.53
CA ASP A 261 -25.59 -26.19 -26.09
C ASP A 261 -24.64 -25.22 -25.37
N TYR A 262 -25.13 -24.04 -25.00
CA TYR A 262 -24.36 -23.08 -24.19
C TYR A 262 -24.02 -23.66 -22.82
N ALA A 263 -25.01 -24.21 -22.12
CA ALA A 263 -24.81 -24.77 -20.79
C ALA A 263 -23.87 -25.98 -20.77
N GLU A 264 -23.99 -26.87 -21.76
CA GLU A 264 -23.07 -28.00 -21.93
C GLU A 264 -21.63 -27.52 -22.16
N GLN A 265 -21.44 -26.48 -22.97
CA GLN A 265 -20.12 -25.88 -23.19
C GLN A 265 -19.55 -25.23 -21.91
N GLN A 266 -20.38 -24.54 -21.12
CA GLN A 266 -19.97 -23.95 -19.84
C GLN A 266 -19.54 -25.03 -18.84
N ILE A 267 -20.28 -26.14 -18.74
CA ILE A 267 -19.92 -27.28 -17.88
C ILE A 267 -18.57 -27.87 -18.29
N ILE A 268 -18.34 -28.12 -19.59
CA ILE A 268 -17.07 -28.67 -20.08
C ILE A 268 -15.90 -27.74 -19.74
N THR A 269 -16.09 -26.44 -19.96
CA THR A 269 -15.07 -25.42 -19.68
C THR A 269 -14.76 -25.35 -18.19
N ALA A 270 -15.80 -25.35 -17.36
CA ALA A 270 -15.67 -25.32 -15.90
C ALA A 270 -14.96 -26.58 -15.36
N GLN A 271 -15.30 -27.76 -15.87
CA GLN A 271 -14.65 -29.02 -15.50
C GLN A 271 -13.16 -29.02 -15.86
N ALA A 272 -12.80 -28.57 -17.07
CA ALA A 272 -11.41 -28.48 -17.51
C ALA A 272 -10.59 -27.52 -16.64
N GLY A 273 -11.15 -26.37 -16.28
CA GLY A 273 -10.47 -25.43 -15.40
C GLY A 273 -10.28 -25.98 -13.98
N ARG A 274 -11.28 -26.65 -13.40
CA ARG A 274 -11.13 -27.32 -12.09
C ARG A 274 -10.09 -28.44 -12.10
N GLU A 275 -10.01 -29.22 -13.18
CA GLU A 275 -8.97 -30.26 -13.35
C GLU A 275 -7.57 -29.65 -13.43
N THR A 276 -7.40 -28.56 -14.18
CA THR A 276 -6.13 -27.82 -14.28
C THR A 276 -5.69 -27.29 -12.91
N LEU A 277 -6.61 -26.65 -12.18
CA LEU A 277 -6.37 -26.11 -10.85
C LEU A 277 -5.92 -27.17 -9.84
N GLY A 278 -6.47 -28.39 -9.92
CA GLY A 278 -6.15 -29.49 -9.01
C GLY A 278 -4.88 -30.27 -9.35
N SER A 279 -4.33 -30.12 -10.56
CA SER A 279 -3.20 -30.93 -11.03
C SER A 279 -1.88 -30.16 -11.13
N GLU A 280 -1.91 -29.00 -11.78
CA GLU A 280 -0.70 -28.22 -12.11
C GLU A 280 -0.80 -26.74 -11.70
N GLY A 281 -1.95 -26.33 -11.19
CA GLY A 281 -2.25 -24.92 -10.93
C GLY A 281 -2.72 -24.20 -12.20
N MET A 282 -3.50 -23.14 -12.00
CA MET A 282 -4.12 -22.38 -13.08
C MET A 282 -3.29 -21.15 -13.42
N ASN A 283 -2.71 -21.12 -14.62
CA ASN A 283 -1.92 -19.99 -15.10
C ASN A 283 -2.82 -18.81 -15.49
N CYS A 284 -2.59 -17.69 -14.82
CA CYS A 284 -3.32 -16.45 -14.95
C CYS A 284 -2.43 -15.32 -15.45
N VAL A 285 -3.08 -14.26 -15.93
CA VAL A 285 -2.47 -13.03 -16.43
C VAL A 285 -3.19 -11.86 -15.78
N LEU A 286 -2.50 -11.15 -14.90
CA LEU A 286 -2.90 -9.84 -14.42
C LEU A 286 -2.52 -8.81 -15.48
N ARG A 287 -3.48 -7.98 -15.90
CA ARG A 287 -3.25 -6.85 -16.80
C ARG A 287 -3.41 -5.53 -16.07
N TYR A 288 -2.55 -4.59 -16.42
CA TYR A 288 -2.58 -3.25 -15.89
C TYR A 288 -2.15 -2.25 -16.96
N ARG A 289 -2.43 -0.99 -16.69
CA ARG A 289 -2.03 0.13 -17.54
C ARG A 289 -1.39 1.21 -16.70
N VAL A 290 -0.29 1.76 -17.17
CA VAL A 290 0.39 2.89 -16.52
C VAL A 290 0.39 4.09 -17.45
N MET A 291 0.03 5.26 -16.93
CA MET A 291 0.12 6.53 -17.65
C MET A 291 0.74 7.63 -16.79
N GLU A 292 1.46 8.53 -17.44
CA GLU A 292 1.80 9.82 -16.86
C GLU A 292 0.55 10.71 -16.88
N TYR A 293 0.31 11.43 -15.78
CA TYR A 293 -0.81 12.37 -15.69
C TYR A 293 -0.67 13.50 -16.72
N THR A 294 -1.79 13.87 -17.31
CA THR A 294 -1.92 14.98 -18.27
C THR A 294 -3.33 15.57 -18.17
N GLU A 295 -3.45 16.86 -18.46
CA GLU A 295 -4.73 17.59 -18.56
C GLU A 295 -5.49 17.28 -19.89
N ASP A 296 -4.96 16.35 -20.70
CA ASP A 296 -5.64 15.85 -21.89
C ASP A 296 -6.42 14.57 -21.57
N ASP A 297 -7.73 14.72 -21.37
CA ASP A 297 -8.66 13.62 -21.10
C ASP A 297 -8.51 12.43 -22.05
N ALA A 298 -8.28 12.68 -23.34
CA ALA A 298 -8.18 11.60 -24.31
C ALA A 298 -6.96 10.73 -24.02
N ASP A 299 -5.81 11.35 -23.78
CA ASP A 299 -4.57 10.66 -23.45
C ASP A 299 -4.66 10.01 -22.06
N LEU A 300 -5.30 10.66 -21.09
CA LEU A 300 -5.45 10.16 -19.72
C LEU A 300 -6.36 8.93 -19.61
N TYR A 301 -7.49 8.92 -20.31
CA TYR A 301 -8.46 7.82 -20.21
C TYR A 301 -8.24 6.70 -21.23
N THR A 302 -7.57 6.97 -22.35
CA THR A 302 -7.37 5.95 -23.42
C THR A 302 -5.90 5.63 -23.73
N GLY A 303 -4.96 6.42 -23.23
CA GLY A 303 -3.53 6.27 -23.48
C GLY A 303 -2.82 5.27 -22.56
N GLY A 304 -1.56 5.55 -22.24
CA GLY A 304 -0.72 4.74 -21.35
C GLY A 304 -0.10 3.49 -21.98
N THR A 305 0.79 2.88 -21.20
CA THR A 305 1.50 1.63 -21.55
C THR A 305 0.80 0.47 -20.86
N ALA A 306 0.44 -0.55 -21.64
CA ALA A 306 -0.12 -1.79 -21.11
C ALA A 306 1.02 -2.69 -20.60
N GLY A 307 0.82 -3.26 -19.41
CA GLY A 307 1.71 -4.23 -18.79
C GLY A 307 0.95 -5.47 -18.36
N GLN A 308 1.69 -6.54 -18.07
CA GLN A 308 1.12 -7.78 -17.57
C GLN A 308 2.05 -8.55 -16.64
N VAL A 309 1.46 -9.30 -15.72
CA VAL A 309 2.15 -10.31 -14.89
C VAL A 309 1.50 -11.65 -15.13
N GLU A 310 2.29 -12.64 -15.57
CA GLU A 310 1.87 -14.04 -15.56
C GLU A 310 2.12 -14.62 -14.16
N PHE A 311 1.16 -15.35 -13.60
CA PHE A 311 1.29 -16.01 -12.30
C PHE A 311 0.43 -17.27 -12.24
N ALA A 312 0.65 -18.14 -11.25
CA ALA A 312 -0.14 -19.36 -11.08
C ALA A 312 -0.99 -19.32 -9.80
N ILE A 313 -2.26 -19.75 -9.92
CA ILE A 313 -3.17 -20.01 -8.80
C ILE A 313 -3.08 -21.50 -8.47
N CYS A 314 -2.85 -21.83 -7.20
CA CYS A 314 -2.82 -23.22 -6.72
C CYS A 314 -3.80 -23.39 -5.55
N THR A 315 -4.23 -24.63 -5.29
CA THR A 315 -4.97 -24.93 -4.05
C THR A 315 -3.95 -25.05 -2.91
N GLY A 316 -4.16 -24.34 -1.80
CA GLY A 316 -3.24 -24.32 -0.66
C GLY A 316 -3.09 -25.66 0.09
N LYS A 317 -3.91 -26.67 -0.24
CA LYS A 317 -3.96 -27.99 0.44
C LYS A 317 -2.97 -29.01 -0.15
N GLY A 318 -1.87 -28.55 -0.74
CA GLY A 318 -0.87 -29.36 -1.44
C GLY A 318 0.51 -29.38 -0.80
N GLU A 319 0.63 -29.66 0.50
CA GLU A 319 1.85 -30.20 1.14
C GLU A 319 1.53 -31.40 2.04
#